data_AF-A0A0R1WF29-F1
#
_entry.id   AF-A0A0R1WF29-F1
#
_cell.length_a   1.000
_cell.length_b   1.000
_cell.length_c   1.000
_cell.angle_alpha   90.00
_cell.angle_beta   90.00
_cell.angle_gamma   90.00
#
_symmetry.space_group_name_H-M   'P 1'
#
loop_
_entity.id
_entity.type
_entity.pdbx_description
1 polymer ?
#
loop_
_entity_poly.entity_id
_entity_poly.type
_entity_poly.pdbx_seq_one_letter_code
_entity_poly.pdbx_strand_id
1 'polypeptide(L)'
;MIKITFADGSSKTINKLTDVSAWKSLDAVSNKEPYYGEMAFHGSYNDGTEIATSDPLAGISGLIGSTDWFSIGKDKTLYKTTSVVKLELID
;
A
#
# COMPACT_ATOMS: atom_id res chain seq x y z
N MET A 1 -4.49 -6.81 13.90
CA MET A 1 -4.65 -6.32 12.51
C MET A 1 -4.13 -4.88 12.39
N ILE A 2 -4.02 -4.30 11.19
CA ILE A 2 -3.67 -2.88 11.02
C ILE A 2 -4.88 -2.13 10.48
N LYS A 3 -5.23 -1.01 11.11
CA LYS A 3 -6.21 -0.06 10.59
C LYS A 3 -5.50 1.11 9.92
N ILE A 4 -5.94 1.42 8.71
CA ILE A 4 -5.54 2.59 7.93
C ILE A 4 -6.70 3.57 8.00
N THR A 5 -6.46 4.79 8.47
CA THR A 5 -7.44 5.88 8.43
C THR A 5 -7.04 6.87 7.34
N PHE A 6 -8.00 7.20 6.50
CA PHE A 6 -7.84 8.13 5.38
C PHE A 6 -8.32 9.54 5.76
N ALA A 7 -7.87 10.54 5.01
CA ALA A 7 -8.17 11.96 5.24
C ALA A 7 -9.66 12.29 5.14
N ASP A 8 -10.45 11.47 4.43
CA ASP A 8 -11.91 11.58 4.35
C ASP A 8 -12.64 10.99 5.57
N GLY A 9 -11.89 10.50 6.57
CA GLY A 9 -12.42 9.84 7.75
C GLY A 9 -12.78 8.36 7.55
N SER A 10 -12.69 7.84 6.33
CA SER A 10 -12.89 6.42 6.06
C SER A 10 -11.72 5.59 6.60
N SER A 11 -11.93 4.28 6.71
CA SER A 11 -10.85 3.37 7.12
C SER A 11 -10.92 2.01 6.46
N LYS A 12 -9.76 1.37 6.35
CA LYS A 12 -9.59 0.00 5.86
C LYS A 12 -8.74 -0.79 6.84
N THR A 13 -8.98 -2.09 6.91
CA THR A 13 -8.23 -3.00 7.78
C THR A 13 -7.44 -3.97 6.94
N ILE A 14 -6.17 -4.16 7.30
CA ILE A 14 -5.26 -5.13 6.71
C ILE A 14 -5.00 -6.22 7.76
N ASN A 15 -5.23 -7.47 7.39
CA ASN A 15 -4.86 -8.64 8.17
C ASN A 15 -3.78 -9.45 7.42
N LYS A 16 -3.36 -10.57 8.01
CA LYS A 16 -2.28 -11.39 7.47
C LYS A 16 -2.55 -11.97 6.08
N LEU A 17 -3.82 -12.08 5.69
CA LEU A 17 -4.29 -12.63 4.41
C LEU A 17 -4.71 -11.53 3.43
N THR A 18 -4.57 -10.27 3.81
CA THR A 18 -4.98 -9.15 2.96
C THR A 18 -3.86 -8.85 1.98
N ASP A 19 -4.13 -9.04 0.69
CA ASP A 19 -3.23 -8.62 -0.37
C ASP A 19 -3.09 -7.10 -0.37
N VAL A 20 -1.87 -6.63 -0.56
CA VAL A 20 -1.54 -5.23 -0.77
C VAL A 20 -0.76 -5.14 -2.06
N SER A 21 -1.12 -4.18 -2.89
CA SER A 21 -0.33 -3.82 -4.06
C SER A 21 0.02 -2.36 -3.97
N ALA A 22 1.23 -1.98 -4.36
CA ALA A 22 1.67 -0.60 -4.30
C ALA A 22 2.52 -0.24 -5.52
N TRP A 23 2.42 1.02 -5.94
CA TRP A 23 3.03 1.52 -7.17
C TRP A 23 3.72 2.86 -6.96
N LYS A 24 4.80 3.06 -7.70
CA LYS A 24 5.44 4.36 -7.92
C LYS A 24 5.00 4.90 -9.27
N SER A 25 4.61 6.16 -9.31
CA SER A 25 4.28 6.87 -10.54
C SER A 25 5.58 7.17 -11.25
N LEU A 26 5.73 6.71 -12.50
CA LEU A 26 6.90 7.00 -13.31
C LEU A 26 6.59 8.05 -14.38
N ASP A 27 7.59 8.85 -14.68
CA ASP A 27 7.53 9.81 -15.77
C ASP A 27 7.42 9.11 -17.12
N ALA A 28 6.80 9.83 -18.05
CA ALA A 28 6.72 9.45 -19.44
C ALA A 28 8.09 9.16 -20.04
N VAL A 29 8.25 7.98 -20.64
CA VAL A 29 9.35 7.75 -21.59
C VAL A 29 8.78 7.92 -22.99
N SER A 30 9.19 9.01 -23.66
CA SER A 30 8.75 9.33 -25.01
C SER A 30 8.91 8.11 -25.93
N ASN A 31 7.84 7.75 -26.65
CA ASN A 31 7.76 6.61 -27.59
C ASN A 31 7.84 5.20 -26.97
N LYS A 32 7.67 5.02 -25.66
CA LYS A 32 7.50 3.68 -25.04
C LYS A 32 6.14 3.50 -24.39
N GLU A 33 5.78 4.34 -23.41
CA GLU A 33 4.44 4.48 -22.84
C GLU A 33 4.35 5.87 -22.15
N PRO A 34 3.21 6.58 -22.23
CA PRO A 34 3.15 7.97 -21.80
C PRO A 34 3.16 8.13 -20.27
N TYR A 35 2.47 7.30 -19.49
CA TYR A 35 2.52 7.36 -18.02
C TYR A 35 2.08 6.00 -17.47
N TYR A 36 2.83 5.42 -16.54
CA TYR A 36 2.45 4.17 -15.88
C TYR A 36 2.91 4.13 -14.42
N GLY A 37 2.22 3.31 -13.61
CA GLY A 37 2.67 2.97 -12.27
C GLY A 37 3.57 1.74 -12.32
N GLU A 38 4.83 1.88 -11.91
CA GLU A 38 5.71 0.74 -11.68
C GLU A 38 5.32 0.08 -10.36
N MET A 39 5.03 -1.22 -10.41
CA MET A 39 4.68 -1.99 -9.23
C MET A 39 5.90 -2.12 -8.33
N ALA A 40 5.82 -1.50 -7.15
CA ALA A 40 6.85 -1.57 -6.13
C ALA A 40 6.65 -2.80 -5.21
N PHE A 41 5.40 -3.24 -5.05
CA PHE A 41 5.07 -4.35 -4.17
C PHE A 41 3.75 -5.03 -4.58
N HIS A 42 3.68 -6.36 -4.43
CA HIS A 42 2.44 -7.13 -4.45
C HIS A 42 2.56 -8.36 -3.54
N GLY A 43 1.65 -8.50 -2.59
CA GLY A 43 1.55 -9.67 -1.72
C GLY A 43 0.87 -9.39 -0.39
N SER A 44 0.91 -10.37 0.51
CA SER A 44 0.40 -10.29 1.88
C SER A 44 1.49 -10.60 2.91
N TYR A 45 1.19 -10.34 4.20
CA TYR A 45 2.12 -10.67 5.29
C TYR A 45 2.43 -12.17 5.42
N ASN A 46 1.54 -13.04 4.98
CA ASN A 46 1.75 -14.49 5.05
C ASN A 46 2.61 -15.03 3.90
N ASP A 47 2.81 -14.26 2.83
CA ASP A 47 3.55 -14.72 1.65
C ASP A 47 5.07 -14.63 1.82
N GLY A 48 5.54 -14.24 3.02
CA GLY A 48 6.97 -14.06 3.31
C GLY A 48 7.61 -12.87 2.58
N THR A 49 6.80 -11.97 2.03
CA THR A 49 7.24 -10.80 1.25
C THR A 49 7.65 -9.62 2.16
N GLU A 50 8.39 -8.65 1.62
CA GLU A 50 9.19 -7.60 2.30
C GLU A 50 8.47 -6.70 3.33
N ILE A 51 7.13 -6.70 3.40
CA ILE A 51 6.36 -6.05 4.48
C ILE A 51 6.28 -6.89 5.76
N ALA A 52 6.71 -8.16 5.73
CA ALA A 52 6.83 -9.04 6.88
C ALA A 52 8.04 -8.68 7.76
N THR A 53 8.04 -7.47 8.30
CA THR A 53 8.94 -7.05 9.38
C THR A 53 8.48 -7.63 10.73
N SER A 54 9.36 -7.65 11.73
CA SER A 54 9.00 -8.06 13.10
C SER A 54 7.91 -7.18 13.72
N ASP A 55 7.84 -5.91 13.30
CA ASP A 55 6.75 -4.99 13.61
C ASP A 55 5.93 -4.71 12.34
N PRO A 56 4.68 -5.21 12.23
CA PRO A 56 3.82 -4.96 11.08
C PRO A 56 3.56 -3.47 10.79
N LEU A 57 3.57 -2.59 11.80
CA LEU A 57 3.43 -1.14 11.56
C LEU A 57 4.63 -0.57 10.83
N ALA A 58 5.84 -1.02 11.14
CA ALA A 58 7.05 -0.59 10.45
C ALA A 58 7.00 -1.01 8.97
N GLY A 59 6.57 -2.24 8.68
CA GLY A 59 6.44 -2.75 7.32
C GLY A 59 5.46 -1.94 6.48
N ILE A 60 4.22 -1.76 6.96
CA ILE A 60 3.21 -1.03 6.19
C ILE A 60 3.52 0.47 6.07
N SER A 61 4.07 1.09 7.12
CA SER A 61 4.43 2.50 7.08
C SER A 61 5.58 2.75 6.11
N GLY A 62 6.57 1.85 6.05
CA GLY A 62 7.63 1.89 5.06
C GLY A 62 7.10 1.73 3.63
N LEU A 63 6.18 0.78 3.39
CA LEU A 63 5.57 0.60 2.07
C LEU A 63 4.77 1.84 1.63
N ILE A 64 3.88 2.34 2.48
CA ILE A 64 3.06 3.52 2.20
C ILE A 64 3.94 4.76 2.03
N GLY A 65 4.96 4.94 2.87
CA GLY A 65 5.86 6.09 2.79
C GLY A 65 6.79 6.09 1.58
N SER A 66 6.98 4.94 0.93
CA SER A 66 7.88 4.78 -0.22
C SER A 66 7.17 4.66 -1.58
N THR A 67 5.84 4.74 -1.61
CA THR A 67 5.03 4.56 -2.82
C THR A 67 4.03 5.71 -3.00
N ASP A 68 3.46 5.85 -4.19
CA ASP A 68 2.50 6.93 -4.49
C ASP A 68 1.05 6.46 -4.38
N TRP A 69 0.82 5.19 -4.76
CA TRP A 69 -0.49 4.58 -4.81
C TRP A 69 -0.44 3.18 -4.24
N PHE A 70 -1.55 2.75 -3.62
CA PHE A 70 -1.71 1.39 -3.16
C PHE A 70 -3.16 0.93 -3.22
N SER A 71 -3.37 -0.38 -3.26
CA SER A 71 -4.67 -1.04 -3.15
C SER A 71 -4.65 -2.05 -2.02
N ILE A 72 -5.83 -2.32 -1.46
CA ILE A 72 -6.01 -3.24 -0.34
C ILE A 72 -7.04 -4.30 -0.74
N GLY A 73 -6.66 -5.57 -0.63
CA GLY A 73 -7.46 -6.72 -0.99
C GLY A 73 -7.65 -6.86 -2.50
N LYS A 74 -8.74 -7.53 -2.88
CA LYS A 74 -9.10 -7.82 -4.29
C LYS A 74 -9.82 -6.66 -4.98
N ASP A 75 -10.09 -5.60 -4.23
CA ASP A 75 -10.66 -4.35 -4.71
C ASP A 75 -9.61 -3.62 -5.57
N LYS A 76 -10.02 -3.15 -6.77
CA LYS A 76 -9.17 -2.38 -7.69
C LYS A 76 -9.13 -0.88 -7.37
N THR A 77 -9.64 -0.47 -6.21
CA THR A 77 -9.57 0.91 -5.73
C THR A 77 -8.12 1.25 -5.39
N LEU A 78 -7.62 2.33 -6.00
CA LEU A 78 -6.31 2.90 -5.72
C LEU A 78 -6.46 4.06 -4.75
N TYR A 79 -5.68 4.01 -3.67
CA TYR A 79 -5.57 5.07 -2.68
C TYR A 79 -4.26 5.81 -2.89
N LYS A 80 -4.29 7.15 -2.89
CA LYS A 80 -3.04 7.93 -2.79
C LYS A 80 -2.45 7.70 -1.41
N THR A 81 -1.14 7.47 -1.32
CA THR A 81 -0.47 7.32 -0.02
C THR A 81 -0.60 8.59 0.82
N THR A 82 -0.62 9.76 0.19
CA THR A 82 -0.88 11.06 0.85
C THR A 82 -2.27 11.21 1.46
N SER A 83 -3.20 10.30 1.15
CA SER A 83 -4.52 10.28 1.80
C SER A 83 -4.50 9.57 3.15
N VAL A 84 -3.43 8.84 3.50
CA VAL A 84 -3.31 8.14 4.77
C VAL A 84 -2.89 9.11 5.86
N VAL A 85 -3.71 9.24 6.90
CA VAL A 85 -3.45 10.16 8.03
C VAL A 85 -3.10 9.42 9.31
N LYS A 86 -3.41 8.13 9.42
CA LYS A 86 -3.11 7.32 10.60
C LYS A 86 -2.98 5.84 10.26
N LEU A 87 -2.01 5.19 10.90
CA LEU A 87 -1.83 3.75 10.93
C LEU A 87 -1.83 3.31 12.40
N GLU A 88 -2.58 2.26 12.73
CA GLU A 88 -2.65 1.75 14.10
C GLU A 88 -2.83 0.23 14.13
N LEU A 89 -2.19 -0.42 15.10
CA LEU A 89 -2.50 -1.80 15.45
C LEU A 89 -3.84 -1.82 16.16
N ILE A 90 -4.69 -2.72 15.73
CA ILE A 90 -5.95 -3.06 16.39
C ILE A 90 -5.95 -4.55 16.67
N ASP A 91 -6.68 -4.97 17.69
CA ASP A 91 -6.84 -6.38 18.04
C ASP A 91 -7.51 -7.16 16.88
#